data_AF-A0A4E0RH66-F1
#
_entry.id   AF-A0A4E0RH66-F1
#
_cell.length_a   1.000
_cell.length_b   1.000
_cell.length_c   1.000
_cell.angle_alpha   90.00
_cell.angle_beta   90.00
_cell.angle_gamma   90.00
#
_symmetry.space_group_name_H-M   'P 1'
#
loop_
_entity.id
_entity.type
_entity.pdbx_description
1 polymer ?
#
loop_
_entity_poly.entity_id
_entity_poly.type
_entity_poly.pdbx_seq_one_letter_code
_entity_poly.pdbx_strand_id
1 'polypeptide(L)'
;MTEMILNAIKYYASAVRTPVQLHWYCDNKVYRFLCKNPSLKEEWRLDKGSGRGHSFLSLIAKKLGGDFPKPPFQDNYVAEFDIPTQLLMEEQDEPVFMD
;
A
#
# COMPACT_ATOMS: atom_id res chain seq x y z
N MET A 1 -5.40 0.05 -5.11
CA MET A 1 -5.04 0.98 -4.03
C MET A 1 -6.20 1.44 -3.15
N THR A 2 -7.46 1.46 -3.62
CA THR A 2 -8.65 1.88 -2.84
C THR A 2 -8.73 1.26 -1.44
N GLU A 3 -8.53 -0.05 -1.32
CA GLU A 3 -8.58 -0.76 -0.03
C GLU A 3 -7.55 -0.25 1.00
N MET A 4 -6.35 0.14 0.56
CA MET A 4 -5.33 0.70 1.46
C MET A 4 -5.73 2.10 1.96
N ILE A 5 -6.32 2.91 1.09
CA ILE A 5 -6.81 4.25 1.44
C ILE A 5 -7.99 4.14 2.42
N LEU A 6 -8.95 3.26 2.13
CA LEU A 6 -10.08 3.00 3.01
C LEU A 6 -9.63 2.54 4.39
N ASN A 7 -8.65 1.64 4.46
CA ASN A 7 -8.11 1.19 5.74
C ASN A 7 -7.39 2.31 6.50
N ALA A 8 -6.60 3.16 5.83
CA ALA A 8 -5.95 4.29 6.46
C ALA A 8 -6.95 5.30 7.07
N ILE A 9 -8.11 5.49 6.44
CA ILE A 9 -9.19 6.32 6.96
C ILE A 9 -9.93 5.61 8.11
N LYS A 10 -10.22 4.31 7.95
CA LYS A 10 -10.98 3.50 8.92
C LYS A 10 -10.26 3.36 10.28
N TYR A 11 -8.93 3.38 10.27
CA TYR A 11 -8.10 3.27 11.47
C TYR A 11 -7.65 4.63 12.02
N TYR A 12 -8.16 5.75 11.49
CA TYR A 12 -7.72 7.09 11.85
C TYR A 12 -8.13 7.49 13.27
N ALA A 13 -7.14 7.88 14.08
CA ALA A 13 -7.32 8.44 15.41
C ALA A 13 -7.57 9.95 15.35
N SER A 14 -8.85 10.34 15.32
CA SER A 14 -9.23 11.77 15.21
C SER A 14 -8.74 12.63 16.38
N ALA A 15 -8.55 12.02 17.55
CA ALA A 15 -8.02 12.68 18.75
C ALA A 15 -6.60 13.24 18.54
N VAL A 16 -5.80 12.62 17.65
CA VAL A 16 -4.40 13.00 17.41
C VAL A 16 -4.29 14.22 16.48
N ARG A 17 -5.33 14.51 15.68
CA ARG A 17 -5.41 15.67 14.75
C ARG A 17 -4.24 15.79 13.74
N THR A 18 -3.54 14.69 13.48
CA THR A 18 -2.48 14.61 12.46
C THR A 18 -3.08 14.09 11.16
N PRO A 19 -2.74 14.62 9.97
CA PRO A 19 -3.33 14.13 8.72
C PRO A 19 -2.96 12.67 8.42
N VAL A 20 -3.83 11.98 7.68
CA VAL A 20 -3.47 10.75 6.96
C VAL A 20 -2.43 11.11 5.91
N GLN A 21 -1.33 10.37 5.86
CA GLN A 21 -0.25 10.57 4.89
C GLN A 21 -0.33 9.50 3.81
N LEU A 22 -0.36 9.96 2.56
CA LEU A 22 -0.27 9.11 1.38
C LEU A 22 1.00 9.49 0.63
N HIS A 23 1.81 8.50 0.30
CA HIS A 23 3.04 8.72 -0.45
C HIS A 23 3.12 7.75 -1.63
N TRP A 24 3.64 8.27 -2.73
CA TRP A 24 4.01 7.50 -3.90
C TRP A 24 5.52 7.67 -4.10
N TYR A 25 6.26 6.57 -4.01
CA TYR A 25 7.69 6.54 -4.27
C TYR A 25 7.96 5.78 -5.56
N CYS A 26 8.94 6.25 -6.31
CA CYS A 26 9.42 5.58 -7.50
C CYS A 26 10.92 5.42 -7.34
N ASP A 27 11.40 4.20 -7.51
CA ASP A 27 12.80 3.92 -7.76
C ASP A 27 12.96 2.97 -8.96
N ASN A 28 14.20 2.63 -9.28
CA ASN A 28 14.51 1.78 -10.44
C ASN A 28 13.98 0.35 -10.33
N LYS A 29 13.50 -0.07 -9.17
CA LYS A 29 13.05 -1.45 -8.88
C LYS A 29 11.54 -1.51 -8.64
N VAL A 30 10.99 -0.56 -7.88
CA VAL A 30 9.59 -0.57 -7.48
C VAL A 30 8.95 0.81 -7.52
N TYR A 31 7.65 0.80 -7.84
CA TYR A 31 6.72 1.84 -7.44
C TYR A 31 6.08 1.43 -6.11
N ARG A 32 6.30 2.22 -5.06
CA ARG A 32 5.77 1.97 -3.73
C ARG A 32 4.63 2.93 -3.41
N PHE A 33 3.46 2.38 -3.10
CA PHE A 33 2.37 3.11 -2.49
C PHE A 33 2.38 2.90 -0.98
N LEU A 34 2.45 4.00 -0.23
CA LEU A 34 2.50 4.00 1.23
C LEU A 34 1.31 4.78 1.79
N CYS A 35 0.57 4.15 2.69
CA CYS A 35 -0.43 4.81 3.54
C CYS A 35 0.06 4.80 5.00
N LYS A 36 -0.01 5.96 5.66
CA LYS A 36 0.20 6.10 7.10
C LYS A 36 -0.93 6.90 7.71
N ASN A 37 -1.38 6.51 8.89
CA ASN A 37 -2.26 7.36 9.68
C ASN A 37 -1.91 7.25 11.17
N PRO A 38 -2.12 8.33 11.94
CA PRO A 38 -2.16 8.18 13.39
C PRO A 38 -3.31 7.22 13.71
N SER A 39 -3.02 6.17 14.46
CA SER A 39 -3.99 5.21 14.94
C SER A 39 -3.60 4.82 16.35
N LEU A 40 -4.58 4.65 17.24
CA LEU A 40 -4.36 4.15 18.58
C LEU A 40 -4.82 2.69 18.67
N LYS A 41 -4.02 1.82 19.28
CA LYS A 41 -4.33 0.39 19.42
C LYS A 41 -5.70 0.11 20.03
N GLU A 42 -6.19 0.99 20.91
CA GLU A 42 -7.51 0.89 21.52
C GLU A 42 -8.67 1.10 20.52
N GLU A 43 -8.45 1.90 19.48
CA GLU A 43 -9.44 2.21 18.42
C GLU A 43 -9.49 1.13 17.32
N TRP A 44 -8.62 0.12 17.41
CA TRP A 44 -8.67 -1.06 16.55
C TRP A 44 -9.74 -2.08 17.00
N ARG A 45 -10.41 -1.86 18.15
CA ARG A 45 -11.30 -2.84 18.82
C ARG A 45 -12.75 -2.94 18.32
N LEU A 46 -13.08 -2.39 17.15
CA LEU A 46 -14.46 -2.46 16.63
C LEU A 46 -14.43 -3.17 15.28
N ASP A 47 -14.92 -4.42 15.20
CA ASP A 47 -15.37 -5.17 14.00
C ASP A 47 -14.89 -4.68 12.61
N LYS A 48 -13.58 -4.52 12.41
CA LYS A 48 -13.04 -3.80 11.25
C LYS A 48 -12.77 -4.72 10.06
N GLY A 49 -13.83 -5.33 9.55
CA GLY A 49 -13.91 -5.92 8.22
C GLY A 49 -13.50 -7.41 8.12
N SER A 50 -13.99 -8.09 7.09
CA SER A 50 -13.85 -9.54 6.88
C SER A 50 -12.44 -10.03 6.53
N GLY A 51 -11.43 -9.15 6.55
CA GLY A 51 -10.06 -9.44 6.11
C GLY A 51 -9.90 -9.68 4.59
N ARG A 52 -10.99 -9.73 3.82
CA ARG A 52 -10.97 -10.03 2.37
C ARG A 52 -10.14 -9.04 1.56
N GLY A 53 -10.18 -7.74 1.91
CA GLY A 53 -9.37 -6.72 1.26
C GLY A 53 -7.87 -6.96 1.44
N HIS A 54 -7.45 -7.35 2.65
CA HIS A 54 -6.06 -7.75 2.92
C HIS A 54 -5.68 -9.02 2.14
N SER A 55 -6.53 -10.05 2.17
CA SER A 55 -6.31 -11.29 1.41
C SER A 55 -6.17 -11.03 -0.09
N PHE A 56 -6.98 -10.13 -0.64
CA PHE A 56 -6.92 -9.72 -2.04
C PHE A 56 -5.61 -9.01 -2.37
N LEU A 57 -5.20 -8.02 -1.58
CA LEU A 57 -3.93 -7.32 -1.78
C LEU A 57 -2.72 -8.26 -1.63
N SER A 58 -2.75 -9.16 -0.65
CA SER A 58 -1.71 -10.18 -0.47
C SER A 58 -1.62 -11.13 -1.67
N LEU A 59 -2.75 -11.53 -2.25
CA LEU A 59 -2.76 -12.34 -3.47
C LEU A 59 -2.12 -11.60 -4.65
N ILE A 60 -2.45 -10.31 -4.83
CA ILE A 60 -1.85 -9.51 -5.90
C ILE A 60 -0.35 -9.37 -5.66
N ALA A 61 0.08 -8.94 -4.47
CA ALA A 61 1.50 -8.77 -4.16
C ALA A 61 2.30 -10.04 -4.46
N LYS A 62 1.78 -11.22 -4.06
CA LYS A 62 2.39 -12.52 -4.38
C LYS A 62 2.47 -12.79 -5.88
N LYS A 63 1.44 -12.44 -6.65
CA LYS A 63 1.44 -12.58 -8.12
C LYS A 63 2.46 -11.66 -8.79
N LEU A 64 2.77 -10.53 -8.16
CA LEU A 64 3.81 -9.59 -8.61
C LEU A 64 5.21 -9.94 -8.08
N GLY A 65 5.38 -11.06 -7.37
CA GLY A 65 6.66 -11.49 -6.80
C GLY A 65 7.07 -10.79 -5.50
N GLY A 66 6.15 -10.06 -4.86
CA GLY A 66 6.34 -9.40 -3.57
C GLY A 66 5.53 -10.03 -2.44
N ASP A 67 5.39 -9.28 -1.34
CA ASP A 67 4.54 -9.63 -0.20
C ASP A 67 3.74 -8.41 0.27
N PHE A 68 2.61 -8.67 0.94
CA PHE A 68 1.80 -7.66 1.60
C PHE A 68 1.46 -8.18 3.00
N PRO A 69 2.35 -7.96 3.98
CA PRO A 69 2.19 -8.51 5.31
C PRO A 69 0.97 -7.90 6.01
N LYS A 70 0.47 -8.58 7.03
CA LYS A 70 -0.52 -7.96 7.92
C LYS A 70 0.15 -6.81 8.66
N PRO A 71 -0.49 -5.63 8.73
CA PRO A 71 0.06 -4.52 9.49
C PRO A 71 0.16 -4.92 10.98
N PRO A 72 1.26 -4.58 11.66
CA PRO A 72 1.40 -4.86 13.08
C PRO A 72 0.29 -4.17 13.88
N PHE A 73 -0.23 -4.84 14.91
CA PHE A 73 -1.22 -4.28 15.84
C PHE A 73 -0.56 -3.31 16.82
N GLN A 74 -0.16 -2.14 16.31
CA GLN A 74 0.54 -1.09 17.04
C GLN A 74 -0.03 0.28 16.68
N ASP A 75 0.41 1.30 17.42
CA ASP A 75 0.08 2.68 17.09
C ASP A 75 0.72 3.10 15.77
N ASN A 76 0.07 4.03 15.08
CA ASN A 76 0.43 4.51 13.75
C ASN A 76 0.39 3.39 12.70
N TYR A 77 -0.81 3.13 12.18
CA TYR A 77 -1.02 2.22 11.06
C TYR A 77 -0.16 2.63 9.87
N VAL A 78 0.51 1.62 9.30
CA VAL A 78 1.33 1.74 8.10
C VAL A 78 0.99 0.58 7.18
N ALA A 79 0.75 0.88 5.90
CA ALA A 79 0.63 -0.13 4.85
C ALA A 79 1.41 0.28 3.62
N GLU A 80 2.19 -0.65 3.08
CA GLU A 80 3.05 -0.47 1.92
C GLU A 80 2.71 -1.51 0.86
N PHE A 81 2.66 -1.09 -0.39
CA PHE A 81 2.43 -1.97 -1.53
C PHE A 81 3.39 -1.63 -2.66
N ASP A 82 4.17 -2.62 -3.06
CA ASP A 82 5.19 -2.49 -4.09
C ASP A 82 4.71 -3.10 -5.41
N ILE A 83 4.95 -2.38 -6.50
CA ILE A 83 4.77 -2.85 -7.87
C ILE A 83 6.14 -2.79 -8.55
N PRO A 84 6.68 -3.90 -9.05
CA PRO A 84 7.93 -3.88 -9.81
C PRO A 84 7.86 -2.89 -10.98
N THR A 85 8.86 -2.02 -11.11
CA THR A 85 8.91 -0.94 -12.09
C THR A 85 8.76 -1.47 -13.53
N GLN A 86 9.34 -2.63 -13.82
CA GLN A 86 9.23 -3.34 -15.11
C GLN A 86 7.79 -3.69 -15.54
N LEU A 87 6.82 -3.72 -14.61
CA LEU A 87 5.42 -4.02 -14.93
C LEU A 87 4.62 -2.77 -15.31
N LEU A 88 5.19 -1.59 -15.10
CA LEU A 88 4.53 -0.30 -15.32
C LEU A 88 5.24 0.55 -16.38
N MET A 89 6.44 0.16 -16.79
CA MET A 89 7.14 0.76 -17.92
C MET A 89 6.70 0.06 -19.20
N GLU A 90 6.27 0.82 -20.20
CA GLU A 90 6.16 0.31 -21.57
C GLU A 90 7.58 -0.06 -22.06
N GLU A 91 7.68 -1.17 -22.80
CA GLU A 91 8.88 -1.43 -23.59
C GLU A 91 9.06 -0.24 -24.52
N GLN A 92 10.12 0.54 -24.32
CA GLN A 92 10.54 1.46 -25.36
C GLN A 92 11.06 0.58 -26.49
N ASP A 93 10.29 0.47 -27.58
CA ASP A 93 10.81 -0.03 -28.84
C ASP A 93 12.08 0.78 -29.13
N GLU A 94 13.25 0.14 -29.07
CA GLU A 94 14.48 0.79 -29.49
C GLU A 94 14.28 1.21 -30.95
N PRO A 95 14.62 2.46 -31.33
CA PRO A 95 14.61 2.85 -32.72
C PRO A 95 15.59 1.92 -33.45
N VAL A 96 15.04 1.05 -34.31
CA VAL A 96 15.83 0.25 -35.23
C VAL A 96 16.50 1.21 -36.19
N PHE A 97 17.72 1.63 -35.86
CA PHE A 97 18.61 2.24 -36.83
C PHE A 97 19.07 1.13 -37.78
N MET A 98 18.38 1.04 -38.92
CA MET A 98 18.86 0.29 -40.07
C MET A 98 19.97 1.13 -40.74
N ASP A 99 21.22 0.69 -40.58
CA ASP A 99 22.32 1.02 -41.48
C ASP A 99 22.52 -0.11 -42.50
#